data_AF-A0A950VH95-F1
#
_entry.id   AF-A0A950VH95-F1
#
_cell.length_a   1.000
_cell.length_b   1.000
_cell.length_c   1.000
_cell.angle_alpha   90.00
_cell.angle_beta   90.00
_cell.angle_gamma   90.00
#
_symmetry.space_group_name_H-M   'P 1'
#
loop_
_entity.id
_entity.type
_entity.pdbx_description
1 polymer ?
#
loop_
_entity_poly.entity_id
_entity_poly.type
_entity_poly.pdbx_seq_one_letter_code
_entity_poly.pdbx_strand_id
1 'polypeptide(L)'
;MISVLFCSRVKGNPDSDLRRLLDSAVAFTTPREREQLEFLIKYDDDDDQRPPDSFLAAYPFPVRTFVWSRGEGRHSLHHAQEYLFAQHDPRSRFCLMMADDFFFTRPNFVSEILDIQEEFCIIGRNRPAIELYAQNYEDEAAIRRWVVSFGALAPVISVRLIEVCQNFG
;
A
#
# COMPACT_ATOMS: atom_id res chain seq x y z
N MET A 1 -5.34 6.24 -10.61
CA MET A 1 -5.79 5.81 -9.28
C MET A 1 -4.71 5.00 -8.58
N ILE A 2 -4.70 5.05 -7.24
CA ILE A 2 -3.79 4.34 -6.34
C ILE A 2 -4.64 3.54 -5.35
N SER A 3 -4.32 2.26 -5.16
CA SER A 3 -4.95 1.41 -4.15
C SER A 3 -4.03 1.23 -2.95
N VAL A 4 -4.48 1.63 -1.76
CA VAL A 4 -3.72 1.45 -0.52
C VAL A 4 -4.18 0.16 0.14
N LEU A 5 -3.27 -0.78 0.37
CA LEU A 5 -3.56 -2.14 0.82
C LEU A 5 -2.86 -2.43 2.14
N PHE A 6 -3.59 -2.87 3.15
CA PHE A 6 -2.99 -3.31 4.41
C PHE A 6 -3.89 -4.23 5.23
N CYS A 7 -3.27 -4.96 6.15
CA CYS A 7 -3.97 -5.64 7.23
C CYS A 7 -4.01 -4.71 8.44
N SER A 8 -5.14 -4.69 9.14
CA SER A 8 -5.31 -3.94 10.39
C SER A 8 -5.80 -4.87 11.49
N ARG A 9 -5.31 -4.61 12.70
CA ARG A 9 -5.82 -5.23 13.91
C ARG A 9 -5.83 -4.19 15.01
N VAL A 10 -7.02 -3.91 15.56
CA VAL A 10 -7.18 -3.02 16.72
C VAL A 10 -7.05 -3.81 18.01
N LYS A 11 -7.71 -4.97 18.10
CA LYS A 11 -7.73 -5.79 19.31
C LYS A 11 -6.35 -6.20 19.79
N GLY A 12 -5.95 -5.62 20.92
CA GLY A 12 -4.69 -5.92 21.60
C GLY A 12 -3.44 -5.41 20.86
N ASN A 13 -3.61 -4.50 19.90
CA ASN A 13 -2.52 -3.85 19.19
C ASN A 13 -2.42 -2.38 19.59
N PRO A 14 -1.45 -1.99 20.45
CA PRO A 14 -1.31 -0.61 20.90
C PRO A 14 -0.85 0.34 19.79
N ASP A 15 -0.27 -0.18 18.72
CA ASP A 15 0.31 0.63 17.64
C ASP A 15 -0.72 0.93 16.53
N SER A 16 -1.84 0.19 16.45
CA SER A 16 -2.88 0.42 15.44
C SER A 16 -3.46 1.83 15.55
N ASP A 17 -3.29 2.64 14.50
CA ASP A 17 -3.79 4.02 14.44
C ASP A 17 -4.44 4.33 13.08
N LEU A 18 -5.41 3.50 12.71
CA LEU A 18 -6.13 3.64 11.45
C LEU A 18 -6.76 5.03 11.27
N ARG A 19 -7.26 5.63 12.35
CA ARG A 19 -7.83 6.99 12.29
C ARG A 19 -6.78 7.99 11.83
N ARG A 20 -5.59 8.00 12.43
CA ARG A 20 -4.52 8.91 12.02
C ARG A 20 -4.08 8.66 10.58
N LEU A 21 -3.99 7.39 10.16
CA LEU A 21 -3.68 7.04 8.78
C LEU A 21 -4.68 7.68 7.80
N LEU A 22 -5.97 7.44 8.00
CA LEU A 22 -7.02 7.96 7.11
C LEU A 22 -7.17 9.48 7.21
N ASP A 23 -7.10 10.05 8.42
CA ASP A 23 -7.16 11.50 8.64
C ASP A 23 -5.97 12.20 7.96
N SER A 24 -4.77 11.60 8.00
CA SER A 24 -3.60 12.12 7.30
C SER A 24 -3.75 12.05 5.77
N ALA A 25 -4.36 10.99 5.24
CA ALA A 25 -4.66 10.91 3.81
C ALA A 25 -5.58 12.06 3.39
N VAL A 26 -6.61 12.39 4.19
CA VAL A 26 -7.47 13.56 3.94
C VAL A 26 -6.70 14.87 4.03
N ALA A 27 -5.86 15.04 5.06
CA ALA A 27 -5.12 16.27 5.31
C ALA A 27 -4.08 16.59 4.21
N PHE A 28 -3.49 15.57 3.61
CA PHE A 28 -2.41 15.71 2.62
C PHE A 28 -2.85 15.47 1.17
N THR A 29 -4.16 15.43 0.90
CA THR A 29 -4.71 15.32 -0.46
C THR A 29 -5.75 16.40 -0.75
N THR A 30 -5.77 16.84 -2.00
CA THR A 30 -6.85 17.68 -2.55
C THR A 30 -8.12 16.87 -2.83
N PRO A 31 -9.30 17.50 -2.98
CA PRO A 31 -10.52 16.80 -3.38
C PRO A 31 -10.36 15.92 -4.63
N ARG A 32 -9.65 16.42 -5.65
CA ARG A 32 -9.39 15.68 -6.90
C ARG A 32 -8.48 14.48 -6.71
N GLU A 33 -7.50 14.57 -5.81
CA GLU A 33 -6.62 13.44 -5.49
C GLU A 33 -7.33 12.35 -4.70
N ARG A 34 -8.30 12.71 -3.86
CA ARG A 34 -9.12 11.74 -3.11
C ARG A 34 -9.93 10.85 -4.04
N GLU A 35 -10.41 11.39 -5.17
CA GLU A 35 -11.06 10.61 -6.23
C GLU A 35 -10.13 9.59 -6.90
N GLN A 36 -8.81 9.71 -6.69
CA GLN A 36 -7.79 8.81 -7.21
C GLN A 36 -7.24 7.86 -6.14
N LEU A 37 -7.88 7.76 -4.98
CA LEU A 37 -7.49 6.86 -3.90
C LEU A 37 -8.58 5.84 -3.62
N GLU A 38 -8.17 4.66 -3.19
CA GLU A 38 -9.00 3.74 -2.42
C GLU A 38 -8.16 3.06 -1.34
N PHE A 39 -8.84 2.54 -0.32
CA PHE A 39 -8.25 1.79 0.78
C PHE A 39 -8.89 0.40 0.87
N LEU A 40 -8.07 -0.64 0.86
CA LEU A 40 -8.48 -2.02 1.08
C LEU A 40 -7.86 -2.51 2.38
N ILE A 41 -8.71 -2.85 3.33
CA ILE A 41 -8.30 -3.19 4.69
C ILE A 41 -8.75 -4.60 5.02
N LYS A 42 -7.80 -5.47 5.33
CA LYS A 42 -8.10 -6.78 5.91
C LYS A 42 -8.16 -6.68 7.43
N TYR A 43 -9.23 -7.17 8.04
CA TYR A 43 -9.34 -7.43 9.48
C TYR A 43 -9.37 -8.93 9.77
N ASP A 44 -8.94 -9.29 10.98
CA ASP A 44 -9.23 -10.61 11.52
C ASP A 44 -10.71 -10.72 11.92
N ASP A 45 -11.31 -11.91 11.77
CA ASP A 45 -12.68 -12.18 12.20
C ASP A 45 -12.88 -12.12 13.73
N ASP A 46 -11.80 -12.30 14.50
CA ASP A 46 -11.77 -12.19 15.97
C ASP A 46 -11.49 -10.77 16.49
N ASP A 47 -11.31 -9.78 15.59
CA ASP A 47 -11.10 -8.38 15.93
C ASP A 47 -12.42 -7.65 16.21
N ASP A 48 -12.94 -7.88 17.42
CA ASP A 48 -14.14 -7.23 17.96
C ASP A 48 -13.96 -5.73 18.30
N GLN A 49 -12.75 -5.18 18.15
CA GLN A 49 -12.45 -3.77 18.38
C GLN A 49 -12.29 -2.97 17.08
N ARG A 50 -12.42 -3.61 15.92
CA ARG A 50 -12.35 -2.91 14.63
C ARG A 50 -13.41 -1.81 14.54
N PRO A 51 -13.12 -0.69 13.87
CA PRO A 51 -14.09 0.39 13.72
C PRO A 51 -15.34 -0.07 12.95
N PRO A 52 -16.52 0.48 13.27
CA PRO A 52 -17.75 0.16 12.53
C PRO A 52 -17.73 0.75 11.11
N ASP A 53 -18.53 0.20 10.20
CA ASP A 53 -18.62 0.69 8.82
C ASP A 53 -19.00 2.18 8.74
N SER A 54 -19.76 2.69 9.71
CA SER A 54 -20.12 4.12 9.81
C SER A 54 -18.92 5.04 10.03
N PHE A 55 -17.87 4.55 10.71
CA PHE A 55 -16.61 5.30 10.83
C PHE A 55 -15.89 5.38 9.49
N LEU A 56 -15.85 4.28 8.73
CA LEU A 56 -15.15 4.22 7.44
C LEU A 56 -15.90 4.99 6.35
N ALA A 57 -17.23 4.98 6.39
CA ALA A 57 -18.09 5.72 5.45
C ALA A 57 -17.97 7.25 5.56
N ALA A 58 -17.35 7.77 6.63
CA ALA A 58 -17.14 9.20 6.82
C ALA A 58 -15.99 9.77 5.94
N TYR A 59 -15.15 8.91 5.38
CA TYR A 59 -13.99 9.34 4.60
C TYR A 59 -14.34 9.64 3.13
N PRO A 60 -13.69 10.64 2.51
CA PRO A 60 -14.03 11.13 1.17
C PRO A 60 -13.44 10.28 0.02
N PHE A 61 -13.13 9.01 0.28
CA PHE A 61 -12.61 8.04 -0.68
C PHE A 61 -13.14 6.65 -0.33
N PRO A 62 -13.20 5.71 -1.29
CA PRO A 62 -13.63 4.34 -1.03
C PRO A 62 -12.75 3.65 0.01
N VAL A 63 -13.37 3.08 1.03
CA VAL A 63 -12.74 2.18 1.98
C VAL A 63 -13.48 0.84 1.94
N ARG A 64 -12.80 -0.23 1.55
CA ARG A 64 -13.35 -1.58 1.47
C ARG A 64 -12.70 -2.45 2.53
N THR A 65 -13.52 -3.12 3.31
CA THR A 65 -13.07 -4.03 4.36
C THR A 65 -13.25 -5.48 3.94
N PHE A 66 -12.30 -6.32 4.33
CA PHE A 66 -12.35 -7.75 4.16
C PHE A 66 -12.10 -8.41 5.50
N VAL A 67 -12.90 -9.43 5.81
CA VAL A 67 -12.89 -10.06 7.12
C VAL A 67 -12.78 -11.56 6.92
N TRP A 68 -11.73 -12.14 7.48
CA TRP A 68 -11.58 -13.59 7.52
C TRP A 68 -10.65 -13.99 8.66
N SER A 69 -10.55 -15.30 8.85
CA SER A 69 -9.85 -15.87 9.98
C SER A 69 -8.42 -15.41 10.13
N ARG A 70 -8.02 -15.24 11.40
CA ARG A 70 -6.66 -14.87 11.76
C ARG A 70 -5.66 -15.91 11.26
N GLY A 71 -4.62 -15.44 10.57
CA GLY A 71 -3.49 -16.27 10.17
C GLY A 71 -2.33 -16.22 11.17
N GLU A 72 -1.19 -16.78 10.80
CA GLU A 72 0.04 -16.85 11.61
C GLU A 72 0.82 -15.52 11.61
N GLY A 73 0.11 -14.39 11.67
CA GLY A 73 0.69 -13.05 11.67
C GLY A 73 1.50 -12.77 10.40
N ARG A 74 2.79 -12.44 10.55
CA ARG A 74 3.69 -12.12 9.43
C ARG A 74 3.74 -13.21 8.37
N HIS A 75 3.64 -14.47 8.78
CA HIS A 75 3.64 -15.58 7.84
C HIS A 75 2.41 -15.55 6.93
N SER A 76 1.24 -15.12 7.40
CA SER A 76 0.04 -15.03 6.54
C SER A 76 -0.18 -13.65 5.92
N LEU A 77 0.68 -12.66 6.22
CA LEU A 77 0.55 -11.30 5.73
C LEU A 77 0.64 -11.23 4.19
N HIS A 78 1.52 -12.02 3.59
CA HIS A 78 1.70 -12.05 2.15
C HIS A 78 0.43 -12.54 1.42
N HIS A 79 -0.21 -13.61 1.91
CA HIS A 79 -1.48 -14.09 1.35
C HIS A 79 -2.59 -13.03 1.44
N ALA A 80 -2.65 -12.32 2.56
CA ALA A 80 -3.63 -11.25 2.70
C ALA A 80 -3.35 -10.12 1.72
N GLN A 81 -2.09 -9.71 1.58
CA GLN A 81 -1.67 -8.69 0.63
C GLN A 81 -1.94 -9.09 -0.83
N GLU A 82 -1.65 -10.33 -1.22
CA GLU A 82 -1.98 -10.89 -2.53
C GLU A 82 -3.48 -10.87 -2.80
N TYR A 83 -4.28 -11.26 -1.81
CA TYR A 83 -5.74 -11.20 -1.94
C TYR A 83 -6.22 -9.76 -2.13
N LEU A 84 -5.77 -8.83 -1.27
CA LEU A 84 -6.16 -7.41 -1.39
C LEU A 84 -5.69 -6.84 -2.72
N PHE A 85 -4.51 -7.23 -3.19
CA PHE A 85 -4.04 -6.90 -4.52
C PHE A 85 -5.01 -7.42 -5.57
N ALA A 86 -5.45 -8.67 -5.55
CA ALA A 86 -6.43 -9.17 -6.52
C ALA A 86 -7.80 -8.46 -6.47
N GLN A 87 -8.13 -7.79 -5.37
CA GLN A 87 -9.40 -7.06 -5.20
C GLN A 87 -9.32 -5.58 -5.56
N HIS A 88 -8.15 -5.04 -5.91
CA HIS A 88 -7.97 -3.62 -6.22
C HIS A 88 -8.90 -3.12 -7.34
N ASP A 89 -9.20 -1.82 -7.35
CA ASP A 89 -9.93 -1.16 -8.44
C ASP A 89 -9.09 -1.29 -9.73
N PRO A 90 -9.64 -1.86 -10.82
CA PRO A 90 -8.89 -2.11 -12.05
C PRO A 90 -8.40 -0.83 -12.75
N ARG A 91 -8.83 0.37 -12.31
CA ARG A 91 -8.29 1.66 -12.77
C ARG A 91 -7.02 2.07 -12.04
N SER A 92 -6.64 1.38 -10.97
CA SER A 92 -5.41 1.69 -10.26
C SER A 92 -4.21 1.35 -11.09
N ARG A 93 -3.25 2.29 -11.10
CA ARG A 93 -1.94 2.12 -11.74
C ARG A 93 -0.90 1.65 -10.74
N PHE A 94 -1.10 1.98 -9.46
CA PHE A 94 -0.18 1.67 -8.38
C PHE A 94 -0.94 1.12 -7.17
N CYS A 95 -0.30 0.19 -6.46
CA CYS A 95 -0.70 -0.30 -5.17
C CYS A 95 0.32 0.14 -4.13
N LEU A 96 -0.14 0.77 -3.05
CA LEU A 96 0.67 1.16 -1.90
C LEU A 96 0.44 0.16 -0.77
N MET A 97 1.47 -0.57 -0.38
CA MET A 97 1.37 -1.57 0.68
C MET A 97 2.01 -1.02 1.94
N MET A 98 1.24 -0.95 3.02
CA MET A 98 1.70 -0.35 4.29
C MET A 98 1.09 -1.07 5.51
N ALA A 99 1.33 -0.54 6.70
CA ALA A 99 0.65 -0.94 7.92
C ALA A 99 -0.30 0.18 8.39
N ASP A 100 -1.21 -0.16 9.29
CA ASP A 100 -2.28 0.71 9.77
C ASP A 100 -1.83 1.80 10.77
N ASP A 101 -0.57 1.78 11.19
CA ASP A 101 0.10 2.77 12.05
C ASP A 101 0.86 3.85 11.27
N PHE A 102 0.84 3.79 9.93
CA PHE A 102 1.50 4.76 9.07
C PHE A 102 0.66 6.02 8.92
N PHE A 103 1.28 7.11 8.48
CA PHE A 103 0.55 8.34 8.14
C PHE A 103 1.28 9.10 7.03
N PHE A 104 0.51 9.80 6.22
CA PHE A 104 1.03 10.64 5.15
C PHE A 104 1.49 11.98 5.73
N THR A 105 2.62 12.48 5.25
CA THR A 105 3.20 13.77 5.67
C THR A 105 3.53 14.69 4.51
N ARG A 106 3.35 14.21 3.27
CA ARG A 106 3.73 14.91 2.05
C ARG A 106 2.47 15.32 1.29
N PRO A 107 2.23 16.62 1.06
CA PRO A 107 1.13 17.06 0.22
C PRO A 107 1.37 16.64 -1.24
N ASN A 108 0.28 16.50 -2.00
CA ASN A 108 0.29 16.16 -3.43
C ASN A 108 0.91 14.79 -3.78
N PHE A 109 1.13 13.91 -2.81
CA PHE A 109 1.79 12.62 -3.05
C PHE A 109 1.05 11.76 -4.08
N VAL A 110 -0.28 11.88 -4.16
CA VAL A 110 -1.10 11.15 -5.12
C VAL A 110 -0.78 11.60 -6.54
N SER A 111 -0.78 12.92 -6.79
CA SER A 111 -0.44 13.47 -8.09
C SER A 111 0.99 13.10 -8.48
N GLU A 112 1.94 13.26 -7.56
CA GLU A 112 3.34 12.89 -7.81
C GLU A 112 3.52 11.42 -8.19
N ILE A 113 2.83 10.50 -7.49
CA ILE A 113 2.87 9.07 -7.83
C ILE A 113 2.23 8.81 -9.19
N LEU A 114 1.10 9.45 -9.50
CA LEU A 114 0.40 9.25 -10.77
C LEU A 114 1.12 9.87 -11.98
N ASP A 115 1.91 10.91 -11.77
CA ASP A 115 2.70 11.56 -12.82
C ASP A 115 3.93 10.74 -13.26
N ILE A 116 4.28 9.70 -12.51
CA ILE A 116 5.33 8.76 -12.89
C ILE A 116 4.93 8.07 -14.20
N GLN A 117 5.76 8.27 -15.22
CA GLN A 117 5.54 7.75 -16.57
C GLN A 117 5.94 6.28 -16.67
N GLU A 118 6.85 5.88 -15.80
CA GLU A 118 7.38 4.54 -15.72
C GLU A 118 6.33 3.56 -15.20
N GLU A 119 6.35 2.35 -15.74
CA GLU A 119 5.56 1.23 -15.20
C GLU A 119 6.13 0.70 -13.88
N PHE A 120 7.12 1.38 -13.29
CA PHE A 120 7.73 1.08 -12.01
C PHE A 120 7.80 2.37 -11.19
N CYS A 121 7.35 2.29 -9.94
CA CYS A 121 7.37 3.42 -9.02
C CYS A 121 8.43 3.15 -7.94
N ILE A 122 9.64 3.66 -8.14
CA ILE A 122 10.73 3.58 -7.16
C ILE A 122 10.73 4.87 -6.37
N ILE A 123 10.56 4.78 -5.05
CA ILE A 123 10.44 6.00 -4.25
C ILE A 123 11.65 6.15 -3.33
N GLY A 124 12.56 7.05 -3.74
CA GLY A 124 13.68 7.57 -2.98
C GLY A 124 14.41 8.68 -3.74
N ARG A 125 15.50 9.20 -3.16
CA ARG A 125 16.18 10.45 -3.58
C ARG A 125 16.80 10.42 -4.98
N ASN A 126 17.12 9.24 -5.52
CA ASN A 126 17.73 9.04 -6.84
C ASN A 126 17.09 7.87 -7.57
N ARG A 127 16.54 8.13 -8.75
CA ARG A 127 16.11 7.11 -9.72
C ARG A 127 17.32 6.73 -10.59
N PRO A 128 17.79 5.47 -10.59
CA PRO A 128 18.70 5.01 -11.62
C PRO A 128 17.90 4.71 -12.92
N ALA A 129 18.49 4.97 -14.09
CA ALA A 129 17.83 4.76 -15.39
C ALA A 129 17.56 3.27 -15.62
N ILE A 130 16.33 2.91 -16.06
CA ILE A 130 15.92 1.50 -16.20
C ILE A 130 16.67 0.78 -17.32
N GLU A 131 17.11 1.53 -18.32
CA GLU A 131 17.91 1.07 -19.44
C GLU A 131 19.26 0.49 -18.98
N LEU A 132 19.74 0.87 -17.79
CA LEU A 132 20.94 0.30 -17.17
C LEU A 132 20.74 -1.12 -16.63
N TYR A 133 19.50 -1.61 -16.58
CA TYR A 133 19.13 -2.87 -15.93
C TYR A 133 18.38 -3.85 -16.83
N ALA A 134 18.06 -3.45 -18.07
CA ALA A 134 17.25 -4.21 -19.03
C ALA A 134 17.82 -5.57 -19.49
N GLN A 135 18.89 -6.07 -18.85
CA GLN A 135 19.54 -7.35 -19.15
C GLN A 135 20.00 -8.10 -17.88
N ASN A 136 19.76 -7.54 -16.69
CA ASN A 136 20.37 -8.01 -15.44
C ASN A 136 19.32 -8.40 -14.40
N TYR A 137 18.14 -8.84 -14.86
CA TYR A 137 16.99 -9.17 -14.00
C TYR A 137 17.23 -10.32 -13.03
N GLU A 138 18.29 -11.10 -13.24
CA GLU A 138 18.69 -12.22 -12.39
C GLU A 138 19.93 -11.90 -11.53
N ASP A 139 20.57 -10.74 -11.70
CA ASP A 139 21.74 -10.34 -10.92
C ASP A 139 21.32 -9.81 -9.54
N GLU A 140 21.50 -10.63 -8.51
CA GLU A 140 21.16 -10.31 -7.12
C GLU A 140 21.82 -9.00 -6.62
N ALA A 141 23.03 -8.67 -7.08
CA ALA A 141 23.72 -7.43 -6.70
C ALA A 141 23.14 -6.20 -7.41
N ALA A 142 22.52 -6.38 -8.59
CA ALA A 142 21.72 -5.35 -9.25
C ALA A 142 20.35 -5.20 -8.57
N ILE A 143 19.67 -6.30 -8.25
CA ILE A 143 18.36 -6.32 -7.57
C ILE A 143 18.42 -5.64 -6.20
N ARG A 144 19.49 -5.87 -5.42
CA ARG A 144 19.71 -5.21 -4.12
C ARG A 144 19.81 -3.67 -4.22
N ARG A 145 20.08 -3.11 -5.41
CA ARG A 145 20.06 -1.66 -5.67
C ARG A 145 18.67 -1.13 -6.06
N TRP A 146 17.70 -2.01 -6.34
CA TRP A 146 16.33 -1.66 -6.74
C TRP A 146 15.38 -1.45 -5.55
N VAL A 147 15.73 -1.98 -4.38
CA VAL A 147 14.90 -1.89 -3.17
C VAL A 147 15.02 -0.47 -2.59
N VAL A 148 14.07 0.39 -2.95
CA VAL A 148 13.98 1.77 -2.42
C VAL A 148 12.56 2.00 -1.92
N SER A 149 12.48 2.31 -0.62
CA SER A 149 11.28 2.34 0.20
C SER A 149 10.71 3.76 0.34
N PHE A 150 9.38 3.92 0.29
CA PHE A 150 8.75 5.17 0.72
C PHE A 150 8.72 5.18 2.24
N GLY A 151 9.54 6.05 2.85
CA GLY A 151 9.85 5.94 4.27
C GLY A 151 10.69 4.69 4.54
N ALA A 152 11.06 4.44 5.79
CA ALA A 152 11.88 3.27 6.09
C ALA A 152 11.15 1.93 5.80
N LEU A 153 9.83 1.92 5.54
CA LEU A 153 9.00 0.72 5.73
C LEU A 153 7.72 0.58 4.85
N ALA A 154 7.43 1.41 3.82
CA ALA A 154 6.21 1.26 2.98
C ALA A 154 6.53 1.19 1.47
N PRO A 155 6.50 0.00 0.85
CA PRO A 155 6.71 -0.12 -0.60
C PRO A 155 5.49 0.36 -1.43
N VAL A 156 5.78 1.03 -2.55
CA VAL A 156 4.80 1.41 -3.59
C VAL A 156 5.11 0.60 -4.83
N ILE A 157 4.13 -0.11 -5.37
CA ILE A 157 4.33 -1.11 -6.43
C ILE A 157 3.38 -0.82 -7.59
N SER A 158 3.87 -0.94 -8.82
CA SER A 158 3.03 -0.84 -10.02
C SER A 158 2.20 -2.12 -10.21
N VAL A 159 0.94 -1.98 -10.60
CA VAL A 159 0.05 -3.14 -10.81
C VAL A 159 0.44 -3.97 -12.04
N ARG A 160 1.15 -3.37 -13.01
CA ARG A 160 1.55 -4.03 -14.27
C ARG A 160 2.78 -4.90 -14.15
N LEU A 161 3.56 -4.74 -13.09
CA LEU A 161 4.88 -5.38 -12.93
C LEU A 161 4.83 -6.70 -12.14
N ILE A 162 3.64 -7.18 -11.74
CA ILE A 162 3.57 -8.40 -10.93
C ILE A 162 3.70 -9.64 -11.82
N GLU A 163 4.94 -10.00 -12.15
CA GLU A 163 5.43 -11.34 -11.82
C GLU A 163 5.70 -11.33 -10.32
N VAL A 164 4.91 -12.07 -9.53
CA VAL A 164 5.18 -12.25 -8.09
C VAL A 164 6.49 -13.03 -7.95
N CYS A 165 7.60 -12.30 -7.89
CA CYS A 165 8.89 -12.82 -7.50
C CYS A 165 9.48 -11.84 -6.50
N GLN A 166 9.24 -12.03 -5.20
CA GLN A 166 10.22 -11.60 -4.21
C GLN A 166 10.74 -12.78 -3.42
N ASN A 167 12.05 -12.93 -3.58
CA ASN A 167 12.90 -14.01 -3.15
C ASN A 167 13.00 -14.11 -1.63
N PHE A 168 13.17 -15.36 -1.22
CA PHE A 168 13.40 -15.88 0.11
C PHE A 168 14.61 -15.26 0.81
N GLY A 169 14.43 -14.97 2.09
CA GLY A 169 15.46 -14.68 3.08
C GLY A 169 14.87 -14.79 4.47
#